data_AF-A0A2M6P0W4-F1
#
_entry.id   AF-A0A2M6P0W4-F1
#
_cell.length_a   1.000
_cell.length_b   1.000
_cell.length_c   1.000
_cell.angle_alpha   90.00
_cell.angle_beta   90.00
_cell.angle_gamma   90.00
#
_symmetry.space_group_name_H-M   'P 1'
#
loop_
_entity.id
_entity.type
_entity.pdbx_description
1 polymer ?
#
loop_
_entity_poly.entity_id
_entity_poly.type
_entity_poly.pdbx_seq_one_letter_code
_entity_poly.pdbx_strand_id
1 'polypeptide(L)'
;MGLSRDYRRPFWRGLLHALLVVAYCVFISLVYLSIDQLYAGEIEYIVQIVFGLFASVVSIAICAYLIFYEPIKKLLKHHFRAASVMMMSTLGWLLIFVLIFLMGLVYTVT
;
A
#
# COMPACT_ATOMS: atom_id res chain seq x y z
N MET A 1 -4.33 22.53 -27.53
CA MET A 1 -4.53 22.80 -26.08
C MET A 1 -5.30 21.64 -25.41
N GLY A 2 -4.82 20.38 -25.55
CA GLY A 2 -5.57 19.18 -25.11
C GLY A 2 -4.82 18.22 -24.17
N LEU A 3 -3.54 18.47 -23.87
CA LEU A 3 -2.69 17.57 -23.08
C LEU A 3 -2.97 17.60 -21.57
N SER A 4 -3.64 18.64 -21.06
CA SER A 4 -3.85 18.83 -19.61
C SER A 4 -5.02 18.02 -19.03
N ARG A 5 -6.01 17.62 -19.85
CA ARG A 5 -7.16 16.82 -19.38
C ARG A 5 -6.83 15.33 -19.22
N ASP A 6 -5.92 14.79 -20.04
CA ASP A 6 -5.53 13.37 -19.97
C ASP A 6 -4.62 13.04 -18.77
N TYR A 7 -3.93 14.03 -18.22
CA TYR A 7 -2.97 13.84 -17.12
C TYR A 7 -3.61 13.86 -15.72
N ARG A 8 -4.72 14.57 -15.53
CA ARG A 8 -5.34 14.68 -14.20
C ARG A 8 -5.91 13.35 -13.71
N ARG A 9 -6.59 12.59 -14.59
CA ARG A 9 -7.23 11.32 -14.23
C ARG A 9 -6.24 10.25 -13.71
N PRO A 10 -5.10 9.96 -14.36
CA PRO A 10 -4.14 8.97 -13.87
C PRO A 10 -3.46 9.40 -12.56
N PHE A 11 -3.26 10.71 -12.34
CA PHE A 11 -2.69 11.23 -11.10
C PHE A 11 -3.61 11.00 -9.88
N TRP A 12 -4.88 11.39 -9.96
CA TRP A 12 -5.84 11.18 -8.87
C TRP A 12 -6.10 9.69 -8.59
N ARG A 13 -6.02 8.84 -9.62
CA ARG A 13 -6.09 7.38 -9.42
C ARG A 13 -4.86 6.85 -8.69
N GLY A 14 -3.67 7.40 -8.94
CA GLY A 14 -2.46 7.08 -8.19
C GLY A 14 -2.58 7.43 -6.70
N LEU A 15 -3.17 8.59 -6.37
CA LEU A 15 -3.50 8.94 -4.98
C LEU A 15 -4.46 7.93 -4.34
N LEU A 16 -5.52 7.54 -5.05
CA LEU A 16 -6.49 6.56 -4.55
C LEU A 16 -5.83 5.20 -4.29
N HIS A 17 -4.92 4.76 -5.16
CA HIS A 17 -4.15 3.52 -4.95
C HIS A 17 -3.25 3.64 -3.71
N ALA A 18 -2.55 4.77 -3.54
CA ALA A 18 -1.73 5.01 -2.36
C ALA A 18 -2.56 5.01 -1.06
N LEU A 19 -3.74 5.63 -1.06
CA LEU A 19 -4.67 5.61 0.08
C LEU A 19 -5.13 4.18 0.42
N LEU A 20 -5.49 3.38 -0.58
CA LEU A 20 -5.87 1.98 -0.37
C LEU A 20 -4.73 1.16 0.22
N VAL A 21 -3.49 1.36 -0.27
CA VAL A 21 -2.31 0.68 0.26
C VAL A 21 -2.07 1.09 1.72
N VAL A 22 -2.16 2.38 2.05
CA VAL A 22 -1.99 2.85 3.43
C VAL A 22 -3.08 2.26 4.34
N ALA A 23 -4.34 2.27 3.91
CA ALA A 23 -5.44 1.68 4.68
C ALA A 23 -5.23 0.18 4.90
N TYR A 24 -4.76 -0.56 3.89
CA TYR A 24 -4.42 -1.96 4.00
C TYR A 24 -3.25 -2.21 4.97
N CYS A 25 -2.20 -1.39 4.90
CA CYS A 25 -1.08 -1.47 5.84
C CYS A 25 -1.53 -1.25 7.28
N VAL A 26 -2.38 -0.24 7.54
CA VAL A 26 -2.96 0.01 8.87
C VAL A 26 -3.77 -1.20 9.34
N PHE A 27 -4.62 -1.75 8.47
CA PHE A 27 -5.40 -2.95 8.79
C PHE A 27 -4.50 -4.12 9.19
N ILE A 28 -3.46 -4.42 8.41
CA ILE A 28 -2.52 -5.50 8.73
C ILE A 28 -1.74 -5.22 10.01
N SER A 29 -1.30 -3.98 10.27
CA SER A 29 -0.64 -3.63 11.53
C SER A 29 -1.56 -3.88 12.74
N LEU A 30 -2.86 -3.57 12.64
CA LEU A 30 -3.83 -3.88 13.70
C LEU A 30 -3.99 -5.39 13.92
N VAL A 31 -3.99 -6.18 12.84
CA VAL A 31 -4.00 -7.65 12.94
C VAL A 31 -2.75 -8.12 13.69
N TYR A 32 -1.55 -7.64 13.35
CA TYR A 32 -0.32 -8.01 14.04
C TYR A 32 -0.33 -7.64 15.52
N LEU A 33 -0.81 -6.45 15.87
CA LEU A 33 -0.95 -6.03 17.29
C LEU A 33 -1.95 -6.90 18.06
N SER A 34 -2.90 -7.54 17.36
CA SER A 34 -3.93 -8.38 17.97
C SER A 34 -3.55 -9.86 18.01
N ILE A 35 -2.46 -10.29 17.37
CA ILE A 35 -2.08 -11.71 17.27
C ILE A 35 -1.91 -12.36 18.64
N ASP A 36 -1.21 -11.70 19.58
CA ASP A 36 -0.97 -12.27 20.91
C ASP A 36 -2.27 -12.46 21.69
N GLN A 37 -3.22 -11.54 21.51
CA GLN A 37 -4.54 -11.61 22.14
C GLN A 37 -5.43 -12.69 21.48
N LEU A 38 -5.30 -12.88 20.17
CA LEU A 38 -6.09 -13.84 19.40
C LEU A 38 -5.83 -15.29 19.84
N TYR A 39 -4.61 -15.57 20.28
CA TYR A 39 -4.17 -16.91 20.62
C TYR A 39 -4.11 -17.19 22.12
N ALA A 40 -4.33 -16.19 22.98
CA ALA A 40 -4.45 -16.33 24.44
C ALA A 40 -3.35 -17.18 25.13
N GLY A 41 -2.18 -17.35 24.51
CA GLY A 41 -1.13 -18.25 24.98
C GLY A 41 -1.39 -19.76 24.74
N GLU A 42 -2.51 -20.14 24.12
CA GLU A 42 -2.89 -21.53 23.81
C GLU A 42 -2.10 -22.11 22.64
N ILE A 43 -1.60 -21.25 21.75
CA ILE A 43 -0.90 -21.65 20.54
C ILE A 43 0.61 -21.52 20.72
N GLU A 44 1.35 -22.58 20.34
CA GLU A 44 2.81 -22.59 20.33
C GLU A 44 3.38 -21.45 19.46
N TYR A 45 4.49 -20.87 19.93
CA TYR A 45 5.24 -19.81 19.28
C TYR A 45 5.52 -20.06 17.78
N ILE A 46 5.73 -21.32 17.40
CA ILE A 46 5.98 -21.73 16.01
C ILE A 46 4.79 -21.39 15.10
N VAL A 47 3.57 -21.63 15.57
CA VAL A 47 2.36 -21.38 14.77
C VAL A 47 2.12 -19.87 14.62
N GLN A 48 2.43 -19.07 15.64
CA GLN A 48 2.38 -17.61 15.54
C GLN A 48 3.33 -17.08 14.46
N ILE A 49 4.57 -17.61 14.41
CA ILE A 49 5.54 -17.26 13.36
C ILE A 49 5.02 -17.66 11.98
N VAL A 50 4.54 -18.89 11.81
CA VAL A 50 4.06 -19.39 10.51
C VAL A 50 2.87 -18.56 10.02
N PHE A 51 1.93 -18.23 10.90
CA PHE A 51 0.81 -17.36 10.58
C PHE A 51 1.28 -15.94 10.20
N GLY A 52 2.21 -15.38 10.97
CA GLY A 52 2.81 -14.08 10.67
C GLY A 52 3.54 -14.06 9.32
N LEU A 53 4.24 -15.13 8.97
CA LEU A 53 4.95 -15.24 7.69
C LEU A 53 3.95 -15.36 6.53
N PHE A 54 2.92 -16.19 6.68
CA PHE A 54 1.83 -16.30 5.70
C PHE A 54 1.12 -14.96 5.48
N ALA A 55 0.73 -14.27 6.56
CA ALA A 55 0.12 -12.96 6.50
C ALA A 55 1.04 -11.92 5.81
N SER A 56 2.35 -11.99 6.03
CA SER A 56 3.32 -11.11 5.36
C SER A 56 3.35 -11.35 3.85
N VAL A 57 3.45 -12.60 3.41
CA VAL A 57 3.50 -12.96 1.98
C VAL A 57 2.22 -12.54 1.27
N VAL A 58 1.06 -12.86 1.86
CA VAL A 58 -0.24 -12.46 1.33
C VAL A 58 -0.36 -10.93 1.28
N SER A 59 0.14 -10.23 2.30
CA SER A 59 0.12 -8.77 2.34
C SER A 59 0.98 -8.13 1.25
N ILE A 60 2.18 -8.67 1.00
CA ILE A 60 3.04 -8.22 -0.11
C ILE A 60 2.30 -8.43 -1.44
N ALA A 61 1.64 -9.58 -1.63
CA ALA A 61 0.88 -9.87 -2.84
C ALA A 61 -0.30 -8.90 -3.04
N ILE A 62 -1.05 -8.60 -1.98
CA ILE A 62 -2.17 -7.63 -2.02
C ILE A 62 -1.64 -6.22 -2.32
N CYS A 63 -0.58 -5.77 -1.66
CA CYS A 63 0.04 -4.48 -1.94
C CYS A 63 0.54 -4.37 -3.39
N ALA A 64 1.22 -5.41 -3.89
CA ALA A 64 1.67 -5.47 -5.27
C ALA A 64 0.48 -5.41 -6.24
N TYR A 65 -0.59 -6.15 -5.97
CA TYR A 65 -1.81 -6.09 -6.76
C TYR A 65 -2.41 -4.68 -6.77
N LEU A 66 -2.58 -4.06 -5.60
CA LEU A 66 -3.15 -2.72 -5.46
C LEU A 66 -2.30 -1.66 -6.18
N ILE A 67 -0.98 -1.79 -6.20
CA ILE A 67 -0.09 -0.81 -6.86
C ILE A 67 -0.02 -1.04 -8.37
N PHE A 68 0.15 -2.29 -8.80
CA PHE A 68 0.55 -2.62 -10.17
C PHE A 68 -0.60 -3.03 -11.09
N TYR A 69 -1.76 -3.43 -10.57
CA TYR A 69 -2.86 -3.96 -11.40
C TYR A 69 -3.32 -2.96 -12.48
N GLU A 70 -3.66 -1.74 -12.10
CA GLU A 70 -4.17 -0.73 -13.05
C GLU A 70 -3.07 -0.20 -14.00
N PRO A 71 -1.83 0.09 -13.54
CA PRO A 71 -0.72 0.42 -14.43
C PRO A 71 -0.40 -0.67 -15.46
N ILE A 72 -0.34 -1.95 -15.05
CA ILE A 72 -0.08 -3.07 -15.97
C ILE A 72 -1.20 -3.18 -17.02
N LYS A 73 -2.47 -3.06 -16.59
CA LYS A 73 -3.61 -3.07 -17.52
C LYS A 73 -3.54 -1.95 -18.56
N LYS A 74 -3.03 -0.76 -18.20
CA LYS A 74 -2.83 0.36 -19.13
C LYS A 74 -1.63 0.14 -20.05
N LEU A 75 -0.57 -0.47 -19.54
CA LEU A 75 0.62 -0.82 -20.31
C LEU A 75 0.28 -1.83 -21.42
N LEU A 76 -0.52 -2.86 -21.12
CA LEU A 76 -1.01 -3.85 -22.10
C LEU A 76 -1.91 -3.25 -23.19
N LYS A 77 -2.55 -2.10 -22.93
CA LYS A 77 -3.36 -1.36 -23.91
C LYS A 77 -2.54 -0.30 -24.67
N HIS A 78 -1.21 -0.39 -24.67
CA HIS A 78 -0.28 0.57 -25.28
C HIS A 78 -0.35 2.01 -24.74
N HIS A 79 -1.01 2.24 -23.60
CA HIS A 79 -1.07 3.55 -22.94
C HIS A 79 0.11 3.76 -21.97
N PHE A 80 1.34 3.59 -22.46
CA PHE A 80 2.58 3.63 -21.65
C PHE A 80 2.73 4.91 -20.83
N ARG A 81 2.43 6.07 -21.43
CA ARG A 81 2.55 7.38 -20.77
C ARG A 81 1.56 7.55 -19.61
N ALA A 82 0.34 7.00 -19.72
CA ALA A 82 -0.64 7.05 -18.64
C ALA A 82 -0.30 6.06 -17.51
N ALA A 83 0.29 4.91 -17.85
CA ALA A 83 0.75 3.93 -16.88
C ALA A 83 1.91 4.46 -16.03
N SER A 84 2.92 5.09 -16.66
CA SER A 84 4.08 5.64 -15.95
C SER A 84 3.70 6.80 -15.03
N VAL A 85 2.83 7.70 -15.47
CA VAL A 85 2.33 8.82 -14.65
C VAL A 85 1.56 8.31 -13.44
N MET A 86 0.73 7.29 -13.62
CA MET A 86 -0.02 6.69 -12.52
C MET A 86 0.91 6.03 -11.51
N MET A 87 1.88 5.22 -11.98
CA MET A 87 2.84 4.54 -11.11
C MET A 87 3.72 5.53 -10.34
N MET A 88 4.25 6.56 -11.01
CA MET A 88 5.06 7.61 -10.38
C MET A 88 4.24 8.42 -9.37
N SER A 89 2.96 8.68 -9.67
CA SER A 89 2.06 9.34 -8.73
C SER A 89 1.79 8.49 -7.50
N THR A 90 1.50 7.19 -7.64
CA THR A 90 1.31 6.27 -6.51
C THR A 90 2.54 6.23 -5.61
N LEU A 91 3.74 6.10 -6.20
CA LEU A 91 5.00 6.10 -5.46
C LEU A 91 5.26 7.43 -4.74
N GLY A 92 5.01 8.56 -5.41
CA GLY A 92 5.16 9.88 -4.81
C GLY A 92 4.22 10.09 -3.62
N TRP A 93 2.96 9.66 -3.74
CA TRP A 93 2.00 9.76 -2.63
C TRP A 93 2.35 8.82 -1.46
N LEU A 94 2.79 7.61 -1.75
CA LEU A 94 3.29 6.69 -0.72
C LEU A 94 4.47 7.28 0.06
N LEU A 95 5.41 7.92 -0.65
CA LEU A 95 6.53 8.62 0.00
C LEU A 95 6.03 9.76 0.90
N ILE A 96 5.08 10.57 0.43
CA ILE A 96 4.47 11.64 1.23
C ILE A 96 3.81 11.08 2.50
N PHE A 97 3.05 9.99 2.39
CA PHE A 97 2.42 9.36 3.55
C PHE A 97 3.46 8.82 4.56
N VAL A 98 4.56 8.26 4.09
CA VAL A 98 5.67 7.84 4.95
C VAL A 98 6.28 9.03 5.68
N LEU A 99 6.54 10.15 4.99
CA LEU A 99 7.08 11.36 5.61
C LEU A 99 6.13 11.94 6.67
N ILE A 100 4.82 11.99 6.38
CA ILE A 100 3.80 12.45 7.35
C ILE A 100 3.80 11.53 8.58
N PHE A 101 3.84 10.21 8.38
CA PHE A 101 3.89 9.25 9.47
C PHE A 101 5.15 9.43 10.33
N LEU A 102 6.33 9.57 9.72
CA LEU A 102 7.59 9.78 10.43
C LEU A 102 7.58 11.10 11.21
N MET A 103 7.10 12.19 10.63
CA MET A 103 6.96 13.46 11.34
C MET A 103 6.02 13.30 12.54
N GLY A 104 4.84 12.70 12.35
CA GLY A 104 3.90 12.43 13.45
C GLY A 104 4.50 11.58 14.56
N LEU A 105 5.30 10.56 14.20
CA LEU A 105 6.03 9.75 15.15
C LEU A 105 7.04 10.57 15.96
N VAL A 106 7.87 11.39 15.29
CA VAL A 106 8.85 12.26 15.96
C VAL A 106 8.17 13.23 16.94
N TYR A 107 7.06 13.86 16.54
CA TYR A 107 6.29 14.75 17.42
C TYR A 107 5.65 14.03 18.61
N THR A 108 5.35 12.74 18.50
CA THR A 108 4.75 11.97 19.59
C THR A 108 5.80 11.48 20.59
N VAL A 109 7.04 11.29 20.14
CA VAL A 109 8.15 10.75 20.94
C VAL A 109 8.99 11.86 21.59
N THR A 110 8.90 13.10 21.11
CA THR A 110 9.56 14.29 21.66
C THR A 110 8.66 14.97 22.68
#